data_AF-Q8S3V0-F1
#
_entry.id   AF-Q8S3V0-F1
#
_cell.length_a   1.000
_cell.length_b   1.000
_cell.length_c   1.000
_cell.angle_alpha   90.00
_cell.angle_beta   90.00
_cell.angle_gamma   90.00
#
_symmetry.space_group_name_H-M   'P 1'
#
loop_
_entity.id
_entity.type
_entity.pdbx_description
1 polymer ?
#
loop_
_entity_poly.entity_id
_entity_poly.type
_entity_poly.pdbx_seq_one_letter_code
_entity_poly.pdbx_strand_id
1 'polypeptide(L)'
;MSGYLPFDEPNILALYKKIWKANFSFPSWFSSGAKKLIKRILDPNPHTRITIPEILEDEWFKKGYMPPHFQQGEEVNLDDIDAVFNDSKEHLVTEKKEKPESMNAFALISRSQVFDLGNLFEKQRGLIKRETRFTSQCPPNEILSKIEETAKPLGFNVRKHNYKMNLQGDKTGRKGHLSVATEVFEVAPSLHMVELRKTGGDTLEFHKFYKNFSSGLKDIVWKAEALPEQEETRS
;
A
#
# COMPACT_ATOMS: atom_id res chain seq x y z
N MET A 1 1.67 -1.95 26.47
CA MET A 1 1.03 -3.21 26.01
C MET A 1 1.82 -4.42 26.54
N SER A 2 1.32 -5.64 26.37
CA SER A 2 1.88 -6.87 26.99
C SER A 2 3.15 -7.41 26.30
N GLY A 3 3.38 -7.09 25.03
CA GLY A 3 4.54 -7.59 24.27
C GLY A 3 4.41 -9.02 23.75
N TYR A 4 3.24 -9.65 23.92
CA TYR A 4 2.91 -10.99 23.45
C TYR A 4 1.44 -11.07 23.02
N LEU A 5 1.10 -12.10 22.23
CA LEU A 5 -0.26 -12.30 21.70
C LEU A 5 -1.25 -12.74 22.80
N PRO A 6 -2.49 -12.22 22.82
CA PRO A 6 -3.50 -12.64 23.80
C PRO A 6 -3.89 -14.12 23.63
N PHE A 7 -3.76 -14.65 22.41
CA PHE A 7 -3.99 -16.06 22.09
C PHE A 7 -2.79 -16.59 21.33
N ASP A 8 -2.08 -17.52 21.95
CA ASP A 8 -0.95 -18.23 21.36
C ASP A 8 -0.93 -19.64 21.94
N GLU A 9 -0.78 -20.63 21.05
CA GLU A 9 -0.69 -22.05 21.35
C GLU A 9 0.03 -22.76 20.19
N PRO A 10 0.88 -23.77 20.46
CA PRO A 10 1.58 -24.52 19.40
C PRO A 10 0.63 -25.41 18.59
N ASN A 11 -0.55 -25.72 19.13
CA ASN A 11 -1.56 -26.57 18.50
C ASN A 11 -2.75 -25.73 18.04
N ILE A 12 -3.13 -25.86 16.76
CA ILE A 12 -4.20 -25.06 16.15
C ILE A 12 -5.58 -25.28 16.82
N LEU A 13 -5.91 -26.51 17.24
CA LEU A 13 -7.16 -26.80 17.93
C LEU A 13 -7.18 -26.17 19.32
N ALA A 14 -6.04 -26.19 20.02
CA ALA A 14 -5.88 -25.50 21.29
C ALA A 14 -6.01 -23.99 21.14
N LEU A 15 -5.42 -23.41 20.09
CA LEU A 15 -5.55 -21.99 19.75
C LEU A 15 -7.02 -21.62 19.51
N TYR A 16 -7.73 -22.35 18.64
CA TYR A 16 -9.15 -22.10 18.37
C TYR A 16 -10.00 -22.20 19.64
N LYS A 17 -9.75 -23.20 20.49
CA LYS A 17 -10.45 -23.34 21.76
C LYS A 17 -10.20 -22.16 22.69
N LYS A 18 -8.98 -21.60 22.68
CA LYS A 18 -8.58 -20.43 23.48
C LYS A 18 -9.24 -19.15 22.98
N ILE A 19 -9.28 -18.94 21.66
CA ILE A 19 -9.98 -17.83 21.00
C ILE A 19 -11.48 -17.91 21.26
N TRP A 20 -12.09 -19.08 21.02
CA TRP A 20 -13.53 -19.29 21.20
C TRP A 20 -14.00 -18.99 22.64
N LYS A 21 -13.17 -19.35 23.62
CA LYS A 21 -13.45 -19.09 25.04
C LYS A 21 -13.02 -17.69 25.50
N ALA A 22 -12.37 -16.90 24.63
CA ALA A 22 -11.64 -15.70 25.00
C ALA A 22 -10.78 -15.89 26.27
N ASN A 23 -10.04 -17.01 26.33
CA ASN A 23 -9.21 -17.33 27.48
C ASN A 23 -7.82 -16.70 27.33
N PHE A 24 -7.64 -15.53 27.95
CA PHE A 24 -6.37 -14.82 27.97
C PHE A 24 -6.14 -14.17 29.35
N SER A 25 -4.87 -13.91 29.67
CA SER A 25 -4.48 -13.30 30.94
C SER A 25 -3.93 -11.90 30.72
N PHE A 26 -4.02 -11.09 31.77
CA PHE A 26 -3.43 -9.75 31.78
C PHE A 26 -2.19 -9.72 32.66
N PRO A 27 -1.11 -9.07 32.21
CA PRO A 27 -0.01 -8.73 33.09
C PRO A 27 -0.45 -7.88 34.29
N SER A 28 0.33 -7.92 35.38
CA SER A 28 0.06 -7.16 36.59
C SER A 28 0.02 -5.65 36.36
N TRP A 29 0.85 -5.14 35.44
CA TRP A 29 0.98 -3.72 35.11
C TRP A 29 -0.15 -3.13 34.26
N PHE A 30 -1.14 -3.94 33.84
CA PHE A 30 -2.30 -3.42 33.13
C PHE A 30 -3.25 -2.70 34.09
N SER A 31 -3.63 -1.47 33.76
CA SER A 31 -4.65 -0.73 34.51
C SER A 31 -6.01 -1.41 34.44
N SER A 32 -6.86 -1.17 35.44
CA SER A 32 -8.24 -1.70 35.47
C SER A 32 -9.05 -1.28 34.25
N GLY A 33 -8.92 -0.02 33.81
CA GLY A 33 -9.56 0.49 32.60
C GLY A 33 -9.16 -0.26 31.34
N ALA A 34 -7.84 -0.47 31.12
CA ALA A 34 -7.33 -1.22 29.98
C ALA A 34 -7.86 -2.66 29.96
N LYS A 35 -7.85 -3.33 31.13
CA LYS A 35 -8.37 -4.69 31.29
C LYS A 35 -9.85 -4.77 30.92
N LYS A 36 -10.66 -3.79 31.37
CA LYS A 36 -12.09 -3.73 31.09
C LYS A 36 -12.35 -3.53 29.60
N LEU A 37 -11.68 -2.58 28.96
CA LEU A 37 -11.84 -2.30 27.53
C LEU A 37 -11.45 -3.51 26.68
N ILE A 38 -10.27 -4.10 26.91
CA ILE A 38 -9.78 -5.26 26.14
C ILE A 38 -10.71 -6.47 26.29
N LYS A 39 -11.29 -6.71 27.48
CA LYS A 39 -12.29 -7.77 27.66
C LYS A 39 -13.53 -7.57 26.79
N ARG A 40 -13.99 -6.32 26.62
CA ARG A 40 -15.14 -6.02 25.75
C ARG A 40 -14.78 -6.13 24.26
N ILE A 41 -13.55 -5.77 23.88
CA ILE A 41 -13.04 -5.91 22.51
C ILE A 41 -12.93 -7.40 22.11
N LEU A 42 -12.40 -8.22 23.02
CA LEU A 42 -12.19 -9.66 22.81
C LEU A 42 -13.37 -10.53 23.23
N ASP A 43 -14.58 -9.95 23.35
CA ASP A 43 -15.80 -10.72 23.63
C ASP A 43 -16.08 -11.72 22.48
N PRO A 44 -16.17 -13.03 22.76
CA PRO A 44 -16.49 -14.03 21.74
C PRO A 44 -17.83 -13.77 21.04
N ASN A 45 -18.81 -13.22 21.75
CA ASN A 45 -20.14 -12.99 21.21
C ASN A 45 -20.17 -11.65 20.43
N PRO A 46 -20.37 -11.67 19.10
CA PRO A 46 -20.36 -10.46 18.29
C PRO A 46 -21.49 -9.48 18.64
N HIS A 47 -22.59 -9.95 19.25
CA HIS A 47 -23.71 -9.09 19.62
C HIS A 47 -23.48 -8.30 20.91
N THR A 48 -22.60 -8.78 21.80
CA THR A 48 -22.23 -8.11 23.05
C THR A 48 -20.84 -7.48 23.01
N ARG A 49 -20.05 -7.81 21.98
CA ARG A 49 -18.78 -7.18 21.68
C ARG A 49 -18.96 -5.68 21.47
N ILE A 50 -18.09 -4.92 22.13
CA ILE A 50 -18.08 -3.45 22.03
C ILE A 50 -17.90 -2.99 20.58
N THR A 51 -18.67 -1.99 20.20
CA THR A 51 -18.63 -1.37 18.88
C THR A 51 -17.59 -0.24 18.84
N ILE A 52 -17.21 0.20 17.62
CA ILE A 52 -16.28 1.33 17.47
C ILE A 52 -16.80 2.61 18.16
N PRO A 53 -18.07 3.03 17.98
CA PRO A 53 -18.59 4.21 18.69
C PRO A 53 -18.44 4.10 20.21
N GLU A 54 -18.76 2.94 20.78
CA GLU A 54 -18.61 2.71 22.23
C GLU A 54 -17.14 2.69 22.69
N ILE A 55 -16.19 2.23 21.86
CA ILE A 55 -14.75 2.32 22.16
C ILE A 55 -14.31 3.78 22.22
N LEU A 56 -14.75 4.60 21.24
CA LEU A 56 -14.44 6.03 21.21
C LEU A 56 -15.01 6.78 22.43
N GLU A 57 -16.08 6.25 23.02
CA GLU A 57 -16.69 6.77 24.24
C GLU A 57 -16.04 6.26 25.54
N ASP A 58 -15.20 5.22 25.49
CA ASP A 58 -14.59 4.61 26.68
C ASP A 58 -13.59 5.54 27.39
N GLU A 59 -13.71 5.64 28.71
CA GLU A 59 -12.90 6.52 29.55
C GLU A 59 -11.41 6.19 29.52
N TRP A 60 -11.05 4.90 29.38
CA TRP A 60 -9.64 4.53 29.26
C TRP A 60 -9.10 4.91 27.88
N PHE A 61 -9.91 4.75 26.83
CA PHE A 61 -9.53 5.12 25.46
C PHE A 61 -9.36 6.63 25.27
N LYS A 62 -10.29 7.44 25.78
CA LYS A 62 -10.25 8.91 25.66
C LYS A 62 -9.02 9.56 26.29
N LYS A 63 -8.36 8.88 27.24
CA LYS A 63 -7.22 9.45 27.97
C LYS A 63 -6.02 9.65 27.03
N GLY A 64 -5.83 10.90 26.60
CA GLY A 64 -4.77 11.28 25.66
C GLY A 64 -5.09 10.95 24.21
N TYR A 65 -6.34 10.60 23.89
CA TYR A 65 -6.77 10.41 22.51
C TYR A 65 -6.94 11.76 21.82
N MET A 66 -6.24 11.95 20.71
CA MET A 66 -6.48 13.04 19.78
C MET A 66 -7.09 12.45 18.52
N PRO A 67 -8.36 12.75 18.19
CA PRO A 67 -8.95 12.24 16.97
C PRO A 67 -8.13 12.72 15.77
N PRO A 68 -7.83 11.83 14.81
CA PRO A 68 -7.13 12.22 13.60
C PRO A 68 -7.96 13.27 12.87
N HIS A 69 -7.35 14.43 12.63
CA HIS A 69 -7.94 15.46 11.78
C HIS A 69 -7.70 15.04 10.33
N PHE A 70 -8.59 14.22 9.80
CA PHE A 70 -8.67 14.02 8.37
C PHE A 70 -9.26 15.30 7.79
N GLN A 71 -8.44 16.11 7.12
CA GLN A 71 -8.99 17.03 6.13
C GLN A 71 -9.89 16.18 5.23
N GLN A 72 -11.13 16.60 5.01
CA GLN A 72 -12.04 15.95 4.06
C GLN A 72 -11.39 16.04 2.67
N GLY A 73 -10.49 15.11 2.39
CA GLY A 73 -10.12 14.75 1.04
C GLY A 73 -11.35 14.07 0.49
N GLU A 74 -11.93 14.69 -0.54
CA GLU A 74 -12.95 14.13 -1.41
C GLU A 74 -12.70 12.63 -1.59
N GLU A 75 -13.75 11.82 -1.50
CA GLU A 75 -13.69 10.39 -1.78
C GLU A 75 -12.93 10.18 -3.09
N VAL A 76 -11.70 9.70 -2.99
CA VAL A 76 -10.84 9.56 -4.17
C VAL A 76 -11.40 8.39 -4.96
N ASN A 77 -12.23 8.72 -5.94
CA ASN A 77 -12.75 7.78 -6.90
C ASN A 77 -11.56 7.20 -7.67
N LEU A 78 -11.28 5.91 -7.46
CA LEU A 78 -10.11 5.22 -8.03
C LEU A 78 -10.18 5.08 -9.56
N ASP A 79 -11.32 5.41 -10.16
CA ASP A 79 -11.54 5.39 -11.61
C ASP A 79 -11.10 6.69 -12.33
N ASP A 80 -10.75 7.76 -11.59
CA ASP A 80 -10.55 9.11 -12.15
C ASP A 80 -9.13 9.46 -12.61
N ILE A 81 -8.26 8.48 -12.88
CA ILE A 81 -6.97 8.82 -13.52
C ILE A 81 -7.21 9.43 -14.90
N ASP A 82 -8.19 8.93 -15.66
CA ASP A 82 -8.51 9.52 -16.96
C ASP A 82 -9.13 10.91 -16.79
N ALA A 83 -9.91 11.19 -15.74
CA ALA A 83 -10.46 12.53 -15.48
C ALA A 83 -9.36 13.56 -15.17
N VAL A 84 -8.31 13.18 -14.42
CA VAL A 84 -7.14 14.05 -14.16
C VAL A 84 -6.42 14.46 -15.45
N PHE A 85 -6.48 13.65 -16.51
CA PHE A 85 -5.75 13.90 -17.76
C PHE A 85 -6.63 14.29 -18.96
N ASN A 86 -7.96 14.14 -18.86
CA ASN A 86 -8.92 14.46 -19.92
C ASN A 86 -9.69 15.76 -19.70
N ASP A 87 -9.59 16.41 -18.55
CA ASP A 87 -10.35 17.65 -18.38
C ASP A 87 -9.71 18.81 -19.16
N SER A 88 -10.44 19.17 -20.21
CA SER A 88 -10.21 20.31 -21.09
C SER A 88 -10.11 21.59 -20.25
N LYS A 89 -9.16 22.44 -20.61
CA LYS A 89 -9.01 23.84 -20.16
C LYS A 89 -10.35 24.46 -19.72
N GLU A 90 -10.49 24.77 -18.43
CA GLU A 90 -10.71 26.11 -17.91
C GLU A 90 -10.86 26.11 -16.37
N HIS A 91 -10.01 26.89 -15.70
CA HIS A 91 -10.12 27.32 -14.30
C HIS A 91 -10.29 26.26 -13.20
N LEU A 92 -9.22 25.56 -12.83
CA LEU A 92 -9.02 25.12 -11.44
C LEU A 92 -7.56 25.33 -11.05
N VAL A 93 -7.35 25.97 -9.89
CA VAL A 93 -6.05 26.16 -9.26
C VAL A 93 -5.41 24.79 -9.12
N THR A 94 -4.34 24.53 -9.87
CA THR A 94 -3.62 23.26 -9.77
C THR A 94 -2.93 23.28 -8.41
N GLU A 95 -3.54 22.68 -7.39
CA GLU A 95 -2.91 22.48 -6.09
C GLU A 95 -1.65 21.63 -6.31
N LYS A 96 -0.51 22.32 -6.34
CA LYS A 96 0.79 21.70 -6.48
C LYS A 96 1.12 21.06 -5.14
N LYS A 97 0.97 19.74 -5.02
CA LYS A 97 1.31 19.03 -3.79
C LYS A 97 2.82 19.17 -3.53
N GLU A 98 3.20 19.56 -2.31
CA GLU A 98 4.60 19.74 -1.92
C GLU A 98 5.35 18.41 -1.68
N LYS A 99 4.62 17.33 -1.40
CA LYS A 99 5.18 15.99 -1.17
C LYS A 99 4.28 14.85 -1.66
N PRO A 100 4.85 13.66 -1.93
CA PRO A 100 4.07 12.48 -2.30
C PRO A 100 3.06 12.09 -1.23
N GLU A 101 2.05 11.31 -1.62
CA GLU A 101 1.12 10.74 -0.65
C GLU A 101 1.86 9.74 0.25
N SER A 102 1.64 9.87 1.56
CA SER A 102 2.22 8.95 2.54
C SER A 102 1.50 7.61 2.49
N MET A 103 2.26 6.52 2.33
CA MET A 103 1.74 5.18 2.34
C MET A 103 2.04 4.50 3.68
N ASN A 104 0.98 4.26 4.44
CA ASN A 104 1.09 3.62 5.75
C ASN A 104 1.28 2.10 5.65
N ALA A 105 1.57 1.46 6.79
CA ALA A 105 1.79 0.00 6.87
C ALA A 105 0.59 -0.83 6.38
N PHE A 106 -0.65 -0.39 6.62
CA PHE A 106 -1.84 -1.10 6.11
C PHE A 106 -1.97 -1.01 4.60
N ALA A 107 -1.69 0.17 4.02
CA ALA A 107 -1.67 0.39 2.57
C ALA A 107 -0.53 -0.39 1.89
N LEU A 108 0.62 -0.52 2.56
CA LEU A 108 1.69 -1.41 2.11
C LEU A 108 1.27 -2.89 2.13
N ILE A 109 0.66 -3.34 3.23
CA ILE A 109 0.24 -4.73 3.40
C ILE A 109 -0.85 -5.08 2.40
N SER A 110 -1.84 -4.22 2.19
CA SER A 110 -2.91 -4.45 1.22
C SER A 110 -2.39 -4.53 -0.22
N ARG A 111 -1.25 -3.90 -0.50
CA ARG A 111 -0.53 -3.94 -1.78
C ARG A 111 0.54 -5.05 -1.82
N SER A 112 0.68 -5.86 -0.79
CA SER A 112 1.64 -6.97 -0.78
C SER A 112 1.05 -8.22 -1.41
N GLN A 113 1.87 -8.99 -2.13
CA GLN A 113 1.41 -10.18 -2.85
C GLN A 113 0.93 -11.32 -1.93
N VAL A 114 1.40 -11.34 -0.68
CA VAL A 114 1.10 -12.40 0.30
C VAL A 114 -0.27 -12.21 0.93
N PHE A 115 -0.78 -10.98 0.94
CA PHE A 115 -2.04 -10.61 1.58
C PHE A 115 -3.06 -10.00 0.59
N ASP A 116 -2.81 -10.13 -0.72
CA ASP A 116 -3.72 -9.65 -1.76
C ASP A 116 -4.98 -10.53 -1.82
N LEU A 117 -6.05 -10.04 -1.19
CA LEU A 117 -7.36 -10.67 -1.17
C LEU A 117 -8.14 -10.46 -2.48
N GLY A 118 -7.62 -9.71 -3.46
CA GLY A 118 -8.29 -9.46 -4.74
C GLY A 118 -8.60 -10.76 -5.51
N ASN A 119 -7.74 -11.76 -5.37
CA ASN A 119 -7.93 -13.09 -5.97
C ASN A 119 -9.08 -13.89 -5.34
N LEU A 120 -9.58 -13.49 -4.17
CA LEU A 120 -10.69 -14.17 -3.47
C LEU A 120 -12.06 -13.76 -4.05
N PHE A 121 -12.15 -12.60 -4.69
CA PHE A 121 -13.41 -12.01 -5.14
C PHE A 121 -13.50 -11.85 -6.67
N GLU A 122 -12.39 -11.87 -7.41
CA GLU A 122 -12.43 -11.83 -8.89
C GLU A 122 -12.49 -13.22 -9.53
N LYS A 123 -13.63 -13.52 -10.18
CA LYS A 123 -13.76 -14.67 -11.09
C LYS A 123 -12.72 -14.58 -12.21
N GLN A 124 -11.72 -15.45 -12.17
CA GLN A 124 -10.84 -15.86 -13.27
C GLN A 124 -10.55 -14.78 -14.35
N ARG A 125 -9.88 -13.69 -13.98
CA ARG A 125 -9.08 -12.91 -14.93
C ARG A 125 -7.62 -13.32 -14.77
N GLY A 126 -7.11 -13.99 -15.81
CA GLY A 126 -5.92 -14.84 -15.75
C GLY A 126 -4.70 -14.23 -15.03
N LEU A 127 -3.99 -15.14 -14.36
CA LEU A 127 -2.67 -15.19 -13.69
C LEU A 127 -1.60 -14.10 -13.90
N ILE A 128 -1.84 -13.03 -14.66
CA ILE A 128 -0.84 -12.12 -15.19
C ILE A 128 -1.07 -10.73 -14.57
N LYS A 129 -0.15 -10.32 -13.68
CA LYS A 129 -0.20 -9.08 -12.90
C LYS A 129 -0.27 -7.85 -13.79
N ARG A 130 -1.19 -6.94 -13.50
CA ARG A 130 -1.32 -5.67 -14.25
C ARG A 130 -0.53 -4.53 -13.63
N GLU A 131 0.26 -4.82 -12.60
CA GLU A 131 1.02 -3.84 -11.84
C GLU A 131 2.37 -4.39 -11.41
N THR A 132 3.34 -3.49 -11.29
CA THR A 132 4.68 -3.74 -10.75
C THR A 132 5.09 -2.60 -9.83
N ARG A 133 5.98 -2.90 -8.86
CA ARG A 133 6.43 -1.94 -7.85
C ARG A 133 7.93 -2.05 -7.66
N PHE A 134 8.57 -0.93 -7.32
CA PHE A 134 9.94 -0.89 -6.84
C PHE A 134 10.09 0.21 -5.79
N THR A 135 11.16 0.15 -5.00
CA THR A 135 11.49 1.17 -4.00
C THR A 135 12.70 1.98 -4.43
N SER A 136 12.80 3.23 -3.97
CA SER A 136 13.88 4.15 -4.28
C SER A 136 14.18 5.05 -3.09
N GLN A 137 15.46 5.38 -2.90
CA GLN A 137 15.90 6.38 -1.92
C GLN A 137 16.12 7.77 -2.54
N CYS A 138 15.98 7.88 -3.87
CA CYS A 138 16.09 9.17 -4.56
C CYS A 138 14.92 10.09 -4.20
N PRO A 139 15.11 11.42 -4.26
CA PRO A 139 14.02 12.39 -4.16
C PRO A 139 12.94 12.13 -5.22
N PRO A 140 11.64 12.38 -4.92
CA PRO A 140 10.54 12.12 -5.85
C PRO A 140 10.71 12.76 -7.22
N ASN A 141 11.22 13.99 -7.29
CA ASN A 141 11.43 14.68 -8.56
C ASN A 141 12.49 13.99 -9.43
N GLU A 142 13.54 13.44 -8.83
CA GLU A 142 14.57 12.68 -9.56
C GLU A 142 14.00 11.36 -10.10
N ILE A 143 13.17 10.68 -9.30
CA ILE A 143 12.44 9.48 -9.72
C ILE A 143 11.58 9.79 -10.95
N LEU A 144 10.74 10.84 -10.88
CA LEU A 144 9.85 11.24 -11.99
C LEU A 144 10.63 11.64 -13.25
N SER A 145 11.77 12.32 -13.10
CA SER A 145 12.65 12.69 -14.22
C SER A 145 13.27 11.46 -14.86
N LYS A 146 13.82 10.53 -14.06
CA LYS A 146 14.42 9.30 -14.58
C LYS A 146 13.41 8.40 -15.29
N ILE A 147 12.19 8.32 -14.76
CA ILE A 147 11.08 7.59 -15.40
C ILE A 147 10.76 8.19 -16.76
N GLU A 148 10.68 9.52 -16.87
CA GLU A 148 10.45 10.20 -18.16
C GLU A 148 11.61 9.98 -19.15
N GLU A 149 12.85 10.15 -18.71
CA GLU A 149 14.06 9.96 -19.51
C GLU A 149 14.17 8.53 -20.04
N THR A 150 13.72 7.53 -19.27
CA THR A 150 13.76 6.13 -19.67
C THR A 150 12.57 5.75 -20.55
N ALA A 151 11.40 6.39 -20.37
CA ALA A 151 10.18 6.07 -21.12
C ALA A 151 10.20 6.66 -22.53
N LYS A 152 10.70 7.89 -22.71
CA LYS A 152 10.70 8.58 -24.01
C LYS A 152 11.43 7.79 -25.12
N PRO A 153 12.67 7.28 -24.92
CA PRO A 153 13.36 6.49 -25.94
C PRO A 153 12.65 5.17 -26.30
N LEU A 154 11.76 4.68 -25.43
CA LEU A 154 10.96 3.49 -25.68
C LEU A 154 9.69 3.78 -26.51
N GLY A 155 9.49 5.03 -26.93
CA GLY A 155 8.32 5.46 -27.71
C GLY A 155 7.07 5.65 -26.85
N PHE A 156 7.24 6.24 -25.66
CA PHE A 156 6.14 6.61 -24.78
C PHE A 156 6.09 8.13 -24.63
N ASN A 157 4.91 8.67 -24.87
CA ASN A 157 4.55 10.02 -24.46
C ASN A 157 4.23 10.05 -22.97
N VAL A 158 4.73 11.08 -22.29
CA VAL A 158 4.67 11.18 -20.83
C VAL A 158 3.90 12.43 -20.44
N ARG A 159 2.82 12.24 -19.67
CA ARG A 159 2.10 13.34 -19.01
C ARG A 159 2.38 13.28 -17.51
N LYS A 160 2.75 14.41 -16.91
CA LYS A 160 3.05 14.52 -15.47
C LYS A 160 2.01 15.37 -14.78
N HIS A 161 1.55 14.92 -13.63
CA HIS A 161 0.70 15.71 -12.74
C HIS A 161 1.06 15.37 -11.28
N ASN A 162 1.67 16.32 -10.57
CA ASN A 162 2.22 16.11 -9.23
C ASN A 162 3.17 14.89 -9.20
N TYR A 163 2.89 13.90 -8.33
CA TYR A 163 3.67 12.66 -8.20
C TYR A 163 3.07 11.48 -8.98
N LYS A 164 2.20 11.79 -9.96
CA LYS A 164 1.57 10.85 -10.88
C LYS A 164 2.05 11.11 -12.31
N MET A 165 2.22 10.05 -13.08
CA MET A 165 2.57 10.11 -14.50
C MET A 165 1.71 9.15 -15.31
N ASN A 166 1.34 9.55 -16.53
CA ASN A 166 0.70 8.67 -17.51
C ASN A 166 1.65 8.50 -18.69
N LEU A 167 2.04 7.25 -18.96
CA LEU A 167 2.90 6.84 -20.06
C LEU A 167 2.02 6.21 -21.13
N GLN A 168 1.90 6.86 -22.28
CA GLN A 168 1.13 6.35 -23.42
C GLN A 168 2.09 5.97 -24.54
N GLY A 169 2.09 4.69 -24.92
CA GLY A 169 2.91 4.19 -26.02
C GLY A 169 2.40 4.69 -27.37
N ASP A 170 3.31 5.06 -28.27
CA ASP A 170 2.99 5.58 -29.60
C ASP A 170 2.56 4.50 -30.59
N LYS A 171 2.79 3.23 -30.25
CA LYS A 171 2.49 2.07 -31.09
C LYS A 171 1.17 1.45 -30.67
N THR A 172 0.28 1.25 -31.63
CA THR A 172 -0.95 0.48 -31.43
C THR A 172 -0.62 -1.01 -31.36
N GLY A 173 -0.85 -1.61 -30.20
CA GLY A 173 -0.72 -3.05 -29.98
C GLY A 173 -2.02 -3.81 -30.30
N ARG A 174 -2.06 -5.09 -29.92
CA ARG A 174 -3.23 -5.95 -30.17
C ARG A 174 -4.52 -5.48 -29.50
N LYS A 175 -4.39 -4.74 -28.39
CA LYS A 175 -5.51 -4.20 -27.60
C LYS A 175 -5.49 -2.68 -27.54
N GLY A 176 -5.03 -2.04 -28.62
CA GLY A 176 -4.82 -0.59 -28.68
C GLY A 176 -3.46 -0.18 -28.12
N HIS A 177 -3.29 1.12 -27.88
CA HIS A 177 -2.06 1.66 -27.29
C HIS A 177 -1.87 1.15 -25.86
N LEU A 178 -0.62 0.84 -25.51
CA LEU A 178 -0.26 0.51 -24.13
C LEU A 178 -0.23 1.81 -23.31
N SER A 179 -1.06 1.88 -22.27
CA SER A 179 -1.08 3.00 -21.32
C SER A 179 -0.70 2.50 -19.93
N VAL A 180 0.20 3.21 -19.26
CA VAL A 180 0.74 2.86 -17.94
C VAL A 180 0.67 4.09 -17.05
N ALA A 181 -0.09 4.00 -15.96
CA ALA A 181 -0.06 4.97 -14.89
C ALA A 181 1.10 4.65 -13.94
N THR A 182 1.79 5.70 -13.48
CA THR A 182 2.87 5.61 -12.50
C THR A 182 2.55 6.55 -11.34
N GLU A 183 2.79 6.11 -10.11
CA GLU A 183 2.59 6.93 -8.92
C GLU A 183 3.73 6.70 -7.92
N VAL A 184 4.20 7.80 -7.31
CA VAL A 184 5.23 7.78 -6.27
C VAL A 184 4.59 8.03 -4.92
N PHE A 185 4.88 7.16 -3.95
CA PHE A 185 4.41 7.23 -2.58
C PHE A 185 5.58 7.38 -1.60
N GLU A 186 5.39 8.16 -0.53
CA GLU A 186 6.34 8.26 0.57
C GLU A 186 6.09 7.10 1.56
N VAL A 187 7.08 6.24 1.78
CA VAL A 187 7.00 5.11 2.73
C VAL A 187 7.70 5.43 4.04
N ALA A 188 8.82 6.15 3.94
CA ALA A 188 9.58 6.73 5.04
C ALA A 188 10.25 8.02 4.52
N PRO A 189 10.81 8.89 5.39
CA PRO A 189 11.35 10.20 4.98
C PRO A 189 12.38 10.17 3.84
N SER A 190 13.07 9.04 3.64
CA SER A 190 14.06 8.83 2.58
C SER A 190 13.80 7.55 1.76
N LEU A 191 12.57 7.04 1.78
CA LEU A 191 12.19 5.83 1.08
C LEU A 191 10.86 6.03 0.38
N HIS A 192 10.88 5.90 -0.94
CA HIS A 192 9.72 6.04 -1.80
C HIS A 192 9.38 4.69 -2.44
N MET A 193 8.09 4.42 -2.62
CA MET A 193 7.62 3.32 -3.44
C MET A 193 7.06 3.88 -4.75
N VAL A 194 7.49 3.31 -5.86
CA VAL A 194 6.97 3.63 -7.19
C VAL A 194 6.11 2.47 -7.64
N GLU A 195 4.86 2.76 -7.97
CA GLU A 195 3.90 1.80 -8.51
C GLU A 195 3.66 2.09 -9.99
N LEU A 196 3.71 1.05 -10.83
CA LEU A 196 3.38 1.10 -12.25
C LEU A 196 2.18 0.20 -12.48
N ARG A 197 1.12 0.74 -13.08
CA ARG A 197 -0.13 0.03 -13.34
C ARG A 197 -0.56 0.20 -14.79
N LYS A 198 -0.86 -0.92 -15.46
CA LYS A 198 -1.40 -0.92 -16.82
C LYS A 198 -2.85 -0.39 -16.80
N THR A 199 -3.08 0.76 -17.42
CA THR A 199 -4.41 1.37 -17.59
C THR A 199 -5.04 1.04 -18.94
N GLY A 200 -4.23 0.79 -19.99
CA GLY A 200 -4.69 0.48 -21.35
C GLY A 200 -3.83 -0.57 -22.04
N GLY A 201 -4.27 -1.14 -23.16
CA GLY A 201 -3.47 -2.06 -23.99
C GLY A 201 -3.33 -3.50 -23.46
N ASP A 202 -2.40 -4.26 -24.05
CA ASP A 202 -2.21 -5.69 -23.77
C ASP A 202 -1.30 -5.96 -22.57
N THR A 203 -1.62 -6.98 -21.77
CA THR A 203 -0.87 -7.30 -20.55
C THR A 203 0.52 -7.88 -20.84
N LEU A 204 0.70 -8.65 -21.92
CA LEU A 204 2.03 -9.17 -22.27
C LEU A 204 2.93 -8.06 -22.79
N GLU A 205 2.36 -7.11 -23.54
CA GLU A 205 3.05 -5.89 -23.96
C GLU A 205 3.52 -5.08 -22.74
N PHE A 206 2.69 -4.96 -21.69
CA PHE A 206 3.08 -4.32 -20.43
C PHE A 206 4.31 -4.99 -19.78
N HIS A 207 4.36 -6.32 -19.69
CA HIS A 207 5.50 -7.02 -19.09
C HIS A 207 6.76 -6.86 -19.94
N LYS A 208 6.64 -6.91 -21.26
CA LYS A 208 7.75 -6.69 -22.19
C LYS A 208 8.29 -5.27 -22.05
N PHE A 209 7.40 -4.28 -21.99
CA PHE A 209 7.74 -2.89 -21.69
C PHE A 209 8.49 -2.79 -20.36
N TYR A 210 7.92 -3.30 -19.26
CA TYR A 210 8.52 -3.19 -17.94
C TYR A 210 9.90 -3.87 -17.86
N LYS A 211 10.09 -5.01 -18.53
CA LYS A 211 11.39 -5.69 -18.59
C LYS A 211 12.47 -4.82 -19.24
N ASN A 212 12.13 -4.10 -20.31
CA ASN A 212 13.05 -3.17 -20.96
C ASN A 212 13.22 -1.89 -20.12
N PHE A 213 12.12 -1.34 -19.62
CA PHE A 213 12.08 -0.11 -18.85
C PHE A 213 12.87 -0.20 -17.53
N SER A 214 12.70 -1.30 -16.80
CA SER A 214 13.42 -1.56 -15.54
C SER A 214 14.94 -1.63 -15.71
N SER A 215 15.44 -1.94 -16.90
CA SER A 215 16.88 -1.92 -17.16
C SER A 215 17.48 -0.50 -17.12
N GLY A 216 16.71 0.52 -17.51
CA GLY A 216 17.13 1.93 -17.45
C GLY A 216 16.87 2.60 -16.09
N LEU A 217 16.10 1.96 -15.21
CA LEU A 217 15.82 2.46 -13.86
C LEU A 217 16.76 1.91 -12.78
N LYS A 218 17.73 1.05 -13.13
CA LYS A 218 18.59 0.39 -12.14
C LYS A 218 19.28 1.36 -11.17
N ASP A 219 19.61 2.55 -11.64
CA ASP A 219 20.30 3.58 -10.86
C ASP A 219 19.44 4.15 -9.72
N ILE A 220 18.11 4.11 -9.87
CA ILE A 220 17.17 4.64 -8.87
C ILE A 220 16.48 3.53 -8.07
N VAL A 221 16.60 2.26 -8.49
CA VAL A 221 16.00 1.12 -7.80
C VAL A 221 16.87 0.75 -6.61
N TRP A 222 16.31 0.91 -5.42
CA TRP A 222 16.95 0.45 -4.20
C TRP A 222 16.89 -1.08 -4.10
N LYS A 223 18.04 -1.70 -3.84
CA LYS A 223 18.16 -3.11 -3.51
C LYS A 223 18.69 -3.20 -2.09
N ALA A 224 17.97 -3.89 -1.21
CA ALA A 224 18.48 -4.18 0.11
C ALA A 224 19.79 -4.99 -0.03
N GLU A 225 20.86 -4.55 0.63
CA GLU A 225 22.04 -5.39 0.80
C GLU A 225 21.60 -6.66 1.52
N ALA A 226 21.90 -7.82 0.94
CA ALA A 226 21.70 -9.09 1.62
C ALA A 226 22.57 -9.05 2.89
N LEU A 227 21.93 -9.17 4.06
CA LEU A 227 22.65 -9.37 5.30
C LEU A 227 23.56 -10.59 5.12
N PRO A 228 24.88 -10.51 5.40
CA PRO A 228 25.74 -11.67 5.34
C PRO A 228 25.23 -12.70 6.33
N GLU A 229 24.89 -13.90 5.82
CA GLU A 229 24.66 -15.08 6.65
C GLU A 229 25.89 -15.26 7.53
N GLN A 230 25.74 -15.09 8.84
CA GLN A 230 26.77 -15.47 9.77
C GLN A 230 26.86 -17.00 9.75
N GLU A 231 27.90 -17.52 9.11
CA GLU A 231 28.32 -18.92 9.24
C GLU A 231 28.60 -19.20 10.72
N GLU A 232 27.68 -19.91 11.35
CA GLU A 232 27.81 -20.42 12.71
C GLU A 232 28.82 -21.59 12.69
N THR A 233 30.11 -21.25 12.75
CA THR A 233 31.17 -22.22 13.04
C THR A 233 31.12 -22.57 14.52
N ARG A 234 30.43 -23.67 14.86
CA ARG A 234 30.61 -24.34 16.15
C ARG A 234 31.69 -25.41 16.01
N SER A 235 32.85 -25.09 16.57
CA SER A 235 33.88 -26.06 17.00
C SER A 235 33.39 -26.86 18.20
#